data_AF-A0A832HQX7-F1
#
_entry.id   AF-A0A832HQX7-F1
#
_cell.length_a   1.000
_cell.length_b   1.000
_cell.length_c   1.000
_cell.angle_alpha   90.00
_cell.angle_beta   90.00
_cell.angle_gamma   90.00
#
_symmetry.space_group_name_H-M   'P 1'
#
loop_
_entity.id
_entity.type
_entity.pdbx_description
1 polymer ?
#
loop_
_entity_poly.entity_id
_entity_poly.type
_entity_poly.pdbx_seq_one_letter_code
_entity_poly.pdbx_strand_id
1 'polypeptide(L)'
;MILAAANIGPIIIRYAAWISAAIFIAAWAIELAGRGQPDWERRARWGWTLGCLLFLAHFLAAFGGMYGWSLETLKEITAQQMDDFTGRRWGWPIWGKLMFAILWLADTLWWWLAPARRSQRVRWLTVAIYGFLGISQFLACVVFAESFLRWIALAGFAFLGVLCWLRHRSH
;
A
#
# COMPACT_ATOMS: atom_id res chain seq x y z
N MET A 1 25.10 -0.87 -24.43
CA MET A 1 24.82 -0.07 -23.20
C MET A 1 23.43 0.57 -23.19
N ILE A 2 22.84 0.97 -24.33
CA ILE A 2 21.50 1.59 -24.41
C ILE A 2 20.34 0.58 -24.13
N LEU A 3 20.51 -0.71 -24.47
CA LEU A 3 19.52 -1.76 -24.19
C LEU A 3 19.38 -2.12 -22.68
N ALA A 4 20.38 -1.81 -21.85
CA ALA A 4 20.29 -2.04 -20.41
C ALA A 4 19.41 -0.97 -19.74
N ALA A 5 19.55 0.31 -20.14
CA ALA A 5 18.74 1.41 -19.63
C ALA A 5 17.25 1.27 -19.98
N ALA A 6 16.93 0.71 -21.15
CA ALA A 6 15.56 0.47 -21.60
C ALA A 6 14.78 -0.54 -20.72
N ASN A 7 15.48 -1.48 -20.05
CA ASN A 7 14.87 -2.52 -19.23
C ASN A 7 14.93 -2.25 -17.71
N ILE A 8 15.72 -1.27 -17.26
CA ILE A 8 15.87 -0.95 -15.83
C ILE A 8 14.62 -0.23 -15.28
N GLY A 9 13.97 0.63 -16.08
CA GLY A 9 12.81 1.41 -15.65
C GLY A 9 11.67 0.55 -15.07
N PRO A 10 11.14 -0.44 -15.82
CA PRO A 10 10.10 -1.34 -15.32
C PRO A 10 10.52 -2.14 -14.08
N ILE A 11 11.80 -2.53 -13.99
CA ILE A 11 12.35 -3.26 -12.84
C ILE A 11 12.35 -2.38 -11.59
N ILE A 12 12.84 -1.14 -11.69
CA ILE A 12 12.84 -0.17 -10.58
C ILE A 12 11.41 0.10 -10.12
N ILE A 13 10.49 0.36 -11.06
CA ILE A 13 9.09 0.60 -10.76
C ILE A 13 8.51 -0.60 -10.00
N ARG A 14 8.77 -1.83 -10.43
CA ARG A 14 8.30 -3.04 -9.76
C ARG A 14 8.87 -3.18 -8.35
N TYR A 15 10.17 -3.02 -8.16
CA TYR A 15 10.78 -3.16 -6.83
C TYR A 15 10.38 -2.03 -5.88
N ALA A 16 10.17 -0.80 -6.38
CA ALA A 16 9.64 0.30 -5.57
C ALA A 16 8.26 -0.04 -4.98
N ALA A 17 7.38 -0.71 -5.75
CA ALA A 17 6.10 -1.20 -5.24
C ALA A 17 6.27 -2.23 -4.11
N TRP A 18 7.16 -3.21 -4.29
CA TRP A 18 7.42 -4.24 -3.27
C TRP A 18 8.06 -3.69 -2.00
N ILE A 19 9.01 -2.77 -2.14
CA ILE A 19 9.66 -2.11 -0.99
C ILE A 19 8.63 -1.26 -0.23
N SER A 20 7.80 -0.49 -0.96
CA SER A 20 6.70 0.26 -0.34
C SER A 20 5.74 -0.66 0.42
N ALA A 21 5.36 -1.81 -0.15
CA ALA A 21 4.52 -2.81 0.51
C ALA A 21 5.14 -3.36 1.79
N ALA A 22 6.43 -3.70 1.75
CA ALA A 22 7.15 -4.20 2.92
C ALA A 22 7.22 -3.16 4.04
N ILE A 23 7.48 -1.90 3.68
CA ILE A 23 7.50 -0.78 4.63
C ILE A 23 6.10 -0.51 5.20
N PHE A 24 5.04 -0.60 4.38
CA PHE A 24 3.66 -0.50 4.86
C PHE A 24 3.37 -1.54 5.94
N ILE A 25 3.70 -2.81 5.68
CA ILE A 25 3.50 -3.91 6.62
C ILE A 25 4.30 -3.67 7.90
N ALA A 26 5.58 -3.32 7.77
CA ALA A 26 6.45 -3.07 8.92
C ALA A 26 5.98 -1.87 9.76
N ALA A 27 5.62 -0.76 9.14
CA ALA A 27 5.15 0.44 9.84
C ALA A 27 3.86 0.16 10.62
N TRP A 28 2.91 -0.57 10.02
CA TRP A 28 1.68 -0.96 10.69
C TRP A 28 1.96 -1.93 11.86
N ALA A 29 2.85 -2.90 11.67
CA ALA A 29 3.25 -3.82 12.73
C ALA A 29 3.91 -3.08 13.91
N ILE A 30 4.84 -2.15 13.63
CA ILE A 30 5.51 -1.31 14.64
C ILE A 30 4.49 -0.49 15.42
N GLU A 31 3.52 0.12 14.73
CA GLU A 31 2.46 0.90 15.38
C GLU A 31 1.60 0.03 16.31
N LEU A 32 1.22 -1.17 15.87
CA LEU A 32 0.45 -2.11 16.70
C LEU A 32 1.26 -2.60 17.90
N ALA A 33 2.55 -2.89 17.71
CA ALA A 33 3.43 -3.39 18.75
C ALA A 33 3.71 -2.34 19.83
N GLY A 34 3.97 -1.09 19.43
CA GLY A 34 4.42 -0.02 20.32
C GLY A 34 3.38 1.04 20.68
N ARG A 35 2.08 0.74 20.60
CA ARG A 35 1.02 1.69 21.00
C ARG A 35 1.28 2.29 22.38
N GLY A 36 1.22 3.62 22.48
CA GLY A 36 1.45 4.36 23.72
C GLY A 36 2.92 4.58 24.06
N GLN A 37 3.86 4.11 23.23
CA GLN A 37 5.29 4.36 23.39
C GLN A 37 5.76 5.40 22.37
N PRO A 38 6.24 6.60 22.81
CA PRO A 38 6.59 7.70 21.91
C PRO A 38 7.62 7.33 20.83
N ASP A 39 8.64 6.52 21.16
CA ASP A 39 9.68 6.12 20.22
C ASP A 39 9.16 5.21 19.11
N TRP A 40 8.28 4.28 19.45
CA TRP A 40 7.66 3.38 18.48
C TRP A 40 6.69 4.11 17.57
N GLU A 41 5.89 5.04 18.13
CA GLU A 41 5.02 5.91 17.35
C GLU A 41 5.81 6.76 16.34
N ARG A 42 6.96 7.30 16.76
CA ARG A 42 7.85 8.04 15.86
C ARG A 42 8.39 7.16 14.73
N ARG A 43 8.84 5.94 15.03
CA ARG A 43 9.33 4.98 14.02
C ARG A 43 8.23 4.57 13.05
N ALA A 44 7.05 4.24 13.56
CA ALA A 44 5.89 3.89 12.75
C ALA A 44 5.48 5.03 11.82
N ARG A 45 5.42 6.27 12.33
CA ARG A 45 5.06 7.45 11.52
C ARG A 45 6.04 7.69 10.38
N TRP A 46 7.35 7.59 10.63
CA TRP A 46 8.36 7.74 9.58
C TRP A 46 8.29 6.59 8.57
N GLY A 47 8.13 5.35 9.02
CA GLY A 47 7.94 4.20 8.14
C GLY A 47 6.70 4.36 7.27
N TRP A 48 5.57 4.74 7.85
CA TRP A 48 4.31 4.99 7.14
C TRP A 48 4.46 6.06 6.07
N THR A 49 5.17 7.14 6.40
CA THR A 49 5.47 8.24 5.47
C THR A 49 6.37 7.78 4.33
N LEU A 50 7.46 7.07 4.63
CA LEU A 50 8.39 6.57 3.63
C LEU A 50 7.72 5.58 2.67
N GLY A 51 6.92 4.66 3.21
CA GLY A 51 6.12 3.73 2.41
C GLY A 51 5.17 4.46 1.46
N CYS A 52 4.47 5.48 1.96
CA CYS A 52 3.58 6.32 1.16
C CYS A 52 4.33 7.06 0.05
N LEU A 53 5.46 7.69 0.35
CA LEU A 53 6.25 8.43 -0.65
C LEU A 53 6.80 7.50 -1.73
N LEU A 54 7.30 6.32 -1.36
CA LEU A 54 7.75 5.31 -2.32
C LEU A 54 6.60 4.79 -3.18
N PHE A 55 5.41 4.60 -2.61
CA PHE A 55 4.22 4.24 -3.37
C PHE A 55 3.85 5.31 -4.39
N LEU A 56 3.81 6.59 -3.98
CA LEU A 56 3.50 7.70 -4.87
C LEU A 56 4.53 7.85 -5.99
N ALA A 57 5.82 7.71 -5.66
CA ALA A 57 6.89 7.71 -6.65
C ALA A 57 6.74 6.55 -7.64
N HIS A 58 6.45 5.34 -7.16
CA HIS A 58 6.12 4.18 -8.00
C HIS A 58 4.92 4.47 -8.90
N PHE A 59 3.82 4.99 -8.34
CA PHE A 59 2.58 5.26 -9.05
C PHE A 59 2.79 6.30 -10.16
N LEU A 60 3.46 7.41 -9.86
CA LEU A 60 3.76 8.47 -10.85
C LEU A 60 4.73 7.97 -11.92
N ALA A 61 5.76 7.21 -11.56
CA ALA A 61 6.70 6.63 -12.51
C ALA A 61 6.02 5.62 -13.45
N ALA A 62 5.11 4.77 -12.93
CA ALA A 62 4.30 3.89 -13.74
C ALA A 62 3.31 4.68 -14.62
N PHE A 63 2.70 5.73 -14.09
CA PHE A 63 1.78 6.58 -14.83
C PHE A 63 2.43 7.28 -16.01
N GLY A 64 3.61 7.85 -15.83
CA GLY A 64 4.36 8.44 -16.94
C GLY A 64 4.97 7.41 -17.88
N GLY A 65 5.65 6.39 -17.32
CA GLY A 65 6.46 5.47 -18.10
C GLY A 65 5.69 4.34 -18.79
N MET A 66 4.68 3.79 -18.12
CA MET A 66 3.91 2.63 -18.63
C MET A 66 2.55 3.03 -19.20
N TYR A 67 1.92 4.05 -18.62
CA TYR A 67 0.59 4.50 -19.04
C TYR A 67 0.61 5.77 -19.90
N GLY A 68 1.80 6.33 -20.19
CA GLY A 68 1.95 7.50 -21.08
C GLY A 68 1.20 8.74 -20.60
N TRP A 69 1.03 8.90 -19.28
CA TRP A 69 0.19 9.95 -18.65
C TRP A 69 -1.29 9.92 -19.07
N SER A 70 -1.75 8.81 -19.67
CA SER A 70 -3.13 8.65 -20.12
C SER A 70 -3.95 7.92 -19.07
N LEU A 71 -4.94 8.62 -18.51
CA LEU A 71 -5.89 8.02 -17.58
C LEU A 71 -6.71 6.92 -18.28
N GLU A 72 -7.02 7.07 -19.57
CA GLU A 72 -7.72 6.05 -20.35
C GLU A 72 -6.89 4.78 -20.51
N THR A 73 -5.59 4.90 -20.80
CA THR A 73 -4.68 3.75 -20.88
C THR A 73 -4.58 3.03 -19.53
N LEU A 74 -4.49 3.79 -18.43
CA LEU A 74 -4.52 3.21 -17.08
C LEU A 74 -5.85 2.49 -16.79
N LYS A 75 -7.00 3.07 -17.18
CA LYS A 75 -8.32 2.45 -17.04
C LYS A 75 -8.40 1.13 -17.80
N GLU A 76 -7.98 1.12 -19.07
CA GLU A 76 -8.03 -0.07 -19.92
C GLU A 76 -7.16 -1.21 -19.38
N ILE A 77 -5.91 -0.92 -19.03
CA ILE A 77 -4.98 -1.93 -18.51
C ILE A 77 -5.46 -2.48 -17.16
N THR A 78 -5.95 -1.62 -16.27
CA THR A 78 -6.43 -2.07 -14.95
C THR A 78 -7.75 -2.82 -15.03
N ALA A 79 -8.62 -2.49 -16.00
CA ALA A 79 -9.81 -3.27 -16.29
C ALA A 79 -9.45 -4.65 -16.85
N GLN A 80 -8.44 -4.74 -17.73
CA GLN A 80 -7.95 -6.01 -18.27
C GLN A 80 -7.38 -6.90 -17.16
N GLN A 81 -6.50 -6.38 -16.30
CA GLN A 81 -5.93 -7.15 -15.17
C GLN A 81 -7.00 -7.76 -14.26
N MET A 82 -8.11 -7.05 -14.08
CA MET A 82 -9.22 -7.54 -13.26
C MET A 82 -10.11 -8.51 -14.01
N ASP A 83 -10.27 -8.35 -15.31
CA ASP A 83 -10.93 -9.33 -16.17
C ASP A 83 -10.16 -10.66 -16.16
N ASP A 84 -8.84 -10.61 -16.31
CA ASP A 84 -7.96 -11.79 -16.27
C ASP A 84 -8.07 -12.55 -14.92
N PHE A 85 -8.31 -11.82 -13.83
CA PHE A 85 -8.46 -12.41 -12.50
C PHE A 85 -9.90 -12.87 -12.17
N THR A 86 -10.92 -12.10 -12.57
CA THR A 86 -12.32 -12.32 -12.14
C THR A 86 -13.23 -12.86 -13.25
N GLY A 87 -12.75 -12.90 -14.49
CA GLY A 87 -13.55 -13.17 -15.69
C GLY A 87 -14.58 -12.07 -16.00
N ARG A 88 -14.47 -10.90 -15.36
CA ARG A 88 -15.34 -9.75 -15.59
C ARG A 88 -14.55 -8.46 -15.74
N ARG A 89 -14.72 -7.81 -16.90
CA ARG A 89 -14.17 -6.49 -17.19
C ARG A 89 -14.96 -5.41 -16.47
N TRP A 90 -14.46 -4.94 -15.34
CA TRP A 90 -15.05 -3.83 -14.57
C TRP A 90 -14.17 -2.58 -14.68
N GLY A 91 -14.80 -1.40 -14.79
CA GLY A 91 -14.10 -0.10 -14.78
C GLY A 91 -13.75 0.40 -13.36
N TRP A 92 -14.21 -0.29 -12.31
CA TRP A 92 -13.92 0.03 -10.91
C TRP A 92 -12.45 -0.01 -10.44
N PRO A 93 -11.56 -0.88 -10.96
CA PRO A 93 -10.24 -1.13 -10.39
C PRO A 93 -9.33 0.11 -10.30
N ILE A 94 -9.45 1.04 -11.25
CA ILE A 94 -8.71 2.31 -11.22
C ILE A 94 -9.08 3.16 -10.00
N TRP A 95 -10.36 3.21 -9.65
CA TRP A 95 -10.85 4.01 -8.51
C TRP A 95 -10.31 3.44 -7.20
N GLY A 96 -10.17 2.13 -7.10
CA GLY A 96 -9.50 1.49 -5.96
C GLY A 96 -8.05 1.97 -5.79
N LYS A 97 -7.26 2.00 -6.88
CA LYS A 97 -5.86 2.46 -6.85
C LYS A 97 -5.74 3.95 -6.51
N LEU A 98 -6.60 4.80 -7.09
CA LEU A 98 -6.63 6.23 -6.80
C LEU A 98 -7.07 6.51 -5.36
N MET A 99 -8.11 5.82 -4.88
CA MET A 99 -8.59 5.96 -3.51
C MET A 99 -7.54 5.49 -2.50
N PHE A 100 -6.81 4.42 -2.80
CA PHE A 100 -5.66 3.99 -1.99
C PHE A 100 -4.59 5.06 -1.88
N ALA A 101 -4.19 5.65 -3.02
CA ALA A 101 -3.18 6.72 -3.06
C ALA A 101 -3.61 7.94 -2.22
N ILE A 102 -4.84 8.41 -2.44
CA ILE A 102 -5.40 9.58 -1.76
C ILE A 102 -5.54 9.31 -0.26
N LEU A 103 -6.09 8.15 0.12
CA LEU A 103 -6.35 7.85 1.52
C LEU A 103 -5.07 7.66 2.32
N TRP A 104 -4.06 6.97 1.76
CA TRP A 104 -2.78 6.80 2.44
C TRP A 104 -2.05 8.14 2.61
N LEU A 105 -2.05 8.99 1.56
CA LEU A 105 -1.48 10.34 1.66
C LEU A 105 -2.24 11.18 2.70
N ALA A 106 -3.57 11.18 2.69
CA ALA A 106 -4.39 11.93 3.63
C ALA A 106 -4.16 11.47 5.08
N ASP A 107 -4.10 10.16 5.34
CA ASP A 107 -3.79 9.63 6.68
C ASP A 107 -2.37 9.99 7.13
N THR A 108 -1.40 9.95 6.21
CA THR A 108 -0.02 10.40 6.47
C THR A 108 0.02 11.87 6.86
N LEU A 109 -0.64 12.74 6.07
CA LEU A 109 -0.74 14.16 6.36
C LEU A 109 -1.45 14.42 7.69
N TRP A 110 -2.53 13.71 7.99
CA TRP A 110 -3.22 13.81 9.28
C TRP A 110 -2.27 13.46 10.43
N TRP A 111 -1.47 12.39 10.30
CA TRP A 111 -0.52 12.01 11.35
C TRP A 111 0.53 13.09 11.65
N TRP A 112 0.93 13.87 10.65
CA TRP A 112 1.88 14.98 10.82
C TRP A 112 1.23 16.27 11.30
N LEU A 113 0.07 16.63 10.75
CA LEU A 113 -0.60 17.90 11.02
C LEU A 113 -1.35 17.91 12.36
N ALA A 114 -1.88 16.77 12.79
CA ALA A 114 -2.65 16.66 14.03
C ALA A 114 -2.44 15.30 14.72
N PRO A 115 -1.21 15.00 15.20
CA PRO A 115 -0.87 13.70 15.78
C PRO A 115 -1.79 13.32 16.96
N ALA A 116 -2.12 14.27 17.84
CA ALA A 116 -3.03 14.02 18.97
C ALA A 116 -4.47 13.70 18.52
N ARG A 117 -4.98 14.37 17.48
CA ARG A 117 -6.32 14.07 16.94
C ARG A 117 -6.36 12.71 16.24
N ARG A 118 -5.26 12.35 15.55
CA ARG A 118 -5.13 11.07 14.86
C ARG A 118 -5.04 9.91 15.87
N SER A 119 -4.32 10.08 16.99
CA SER A 119 -4.24 9.06 18.05
C SER A 119 -5.57 8.90 18.80
N GLN A 120 -6.37 9.96 18.90
CA GLN A 120 -7.73 9.96 19.47
C GLN A 120 -8.83 9.54 18.48
N ARG A 121 -8.47 9.12 17.27
CA ARG A 121 -9.44 8.78 16.22
C ARG A 121 -10.33 7.60 16.66
N VAL A 122 -11.63 7.75 16.40
CA VAL A 122 -12.63 6.72 16.67
C VAL A 122 -12.27 5.38 16.02
N ARG A 123 -12.57 4.28 16.74
CA ARG A 123 -12.13 2.93 16.38
C ARG A 123 -12.59 2.49 14.99
N TRP A 124 -13.85 2.75 14.63
CA TRP A 124 -14.39 2.33 13.34
C TRP A 124 -13.66 2.98 12.16
N LEU A 125 -13.27 4.26 12.28
CA LEU A 125 -12.57 4.97 11.22
C LEU A 125 -11.15 4.44 11.06
N THR A 126 -10.51 4.08 12.17
CA THR A 126 -9.21 3.38 12.14
C THR A 126 -9.32 2.03 11.43
N VAL A 127 -10.34 1.23 11.75
CA VAL A 127 -10.58 -0.05 11.07
C VAL A 127 -10.88 0.15 9.59
N ALA A 128 -11.68 1.15 9.23
CA ALA A 128 -12.00 1.44 7.83
C ALA A 128 -10.77 1.84 7.01
N ILE A 129 -9.95 2.77 7.51
CA ILE A 129 -8.75 3.24 6.81
C ILE A 129 -7.72 2.11 6.67
N TYR A 130 -7.33 1.49 7.78
CA TYR A 130 -6.31 0.43 7.75
C TYR A 130 -6.82 -0.84 7.07
N GLY A 131 -8.11 -1.16 7.22
CA GLY A 131 -8.74 -2.28 6.54
C GLY A 131 -8.75 -2.08 5.03
N PHE A 132 -9.19 -0.90 4.55
CA PHE A 132 -9.18 -0.58 3.12
C PHE A 132 -7.76 -0.59 2.54
N LEU A 133 -6.81 0.09 3.19
CA LEU A 133 -5.41 0.11 2.74
C LEU A 133 -4.80 -1.30 2.77
N GLY A 134 -5.00 -2.03 3.85
CA GLY A 134 -4.50 -3.39 4.02
C GLY A 134 -5.05 -4.37 2.99
N ILE A 135 -6.36 -4.36 2.75
CA ILE A 135 -7.00 -5.22 1.73
C ILE A 135 -6.50 -4.83 0.34
N SER A 136 -6.47 -3.53 0.01
CA SER A 136 -6.00 -3.06 -1.28
C SER A 136 -4.55 -3.49 -1.56
N GLN A 137 -3.68 -3.35 -0.56
CA GLN A 137 -2.29 -3.77 -0.65
C GLN A 137 -2.15 -5.30 -0.72
N PHE A 138 -2.97 -6.05 0.02
CA PHE A 138 -3.01 -7.51 -0.05
C PHE A 138 -3.42 -8.00 -1.44
N LEU A 139 -4.48 -7.44 -2.01
CA LEU A 139 -4.90 -7.76 -3.38
C LEU A 139 -3.78 -7.46 -4.38
N ALA A 140 -3.11 -6.31 -4.24
CA ALA A 140 -1.99 -5.96 -5.11
C ALA A 140 -0.79 -6.94 -4.99
N CYS A 141 -0.40 -7.31 -3.78
CA CYS A 141 0.82 -8.09 -3.53
C CYS A 141 0.61 -9.61 -3.56
N VAL A 142 -0.61 -10.08 -3.31
CA VAL A 142 -0.90 -11.52 -3.19
C VAL A 142 -1.74 -12.02 -4.34
N VAL A 143 -2.74 -11.25 -4.75
CA VAL A 143 -3.68 -11.71 -5.77
C VAL A 143 -3.13 -11.43 -7.17
N PHE A 144 -2.67 -10.21 -7.44
CA PHE A 144 -2.18 -9.83 -8.78
C PHE A 144 -0.69 -10.06 -9.02
N ALA A 145 0.04 -10.56 -8.01
CA ALA A 145 1.47 -10.79 -8.13
C ALA A 145 1.79 -12.21 -8.65
N GLU A 146 2.50 -12.30 -9.77
CA GLU A 146 3.00 -13.55 -10.36
C GLU A 146 4.43 -13.91 -9.92
N SER A 147 4.83 -13.55 -8.69
CA SER A 147 6.22 -13.69 -8.24
C SER A 147 6.36 -14.45 -6.93
N PHE A 148 7.55 -15.01 -6.65
CA PHE A 148 7.87 -15.61 -5.35
C PHE A 148 7.63 -14.65 -4.17
N LEU A 149 7.77 -13.33 -4.40
CA LEU A 149 7.51 -12.30 -3.40
C LEU A 149 6.05 -12.30 -2.90
N ARG A 150 5.11 -12.89 -3.65
CA ARG A 150 3.73 -13.14 -3.20
C ARG A 150 3.68 -13.90 -1.88
N TRP A 151 4.51 -14.94 -1.73
CA TRP A 151 4.52 -15.77 -0.53
C TRP A 151 5.09 -15.02 0.68
N ILE A 152 6.10 -14.18 0.44
CA ILE A 152 6.65 -13.29 1.47
C ILE A 152 5.58 -12.28 1.91
N ALA A 153 4.86 -11.67 0.98
CA ALA A 153 3.77 -10.76 1.30
C ALA A 153 2.64 -11.47 2.05
N LEU A 154 2.23 -12.67 1.62
CA LEU A 154 1.22 -13.47 2.31
C LEU A 154 1.63 -13.74 3.77
N ALA A 155 2.88 -14.15 3.99
CA ALA A 155 3.42 -14.34 5.35
C ALA A 155 3.40 -13.03 6.16
N GLY A 156 3.78 -11.90 5.55
CA GLY A 156 3.72 -10.58 6.19
C GLY A 156 2.31 -10.15 6.60
N PHE A 157 1.31 -10.36 5.72
CA PHE A 157 -0.09 -10.08 6.04
C PHE A 157 -0.67 -11.06 7.07
N ALA A 158 -0.29 -12.34 7.03
CA ALA A 158 -0.67 -13.30 8.06
C ALA A 158 -0.12 -12.89 9.43
N PHE A 159 1.14 -12.46 9.48
CA PHE A 159 1.76 -11.91 10.69
C PHE A 159 1.00 -10.68 11.22
N LEU A 160 0.64 -9.73 10.36
CA LEU A 160 -0.20 -8.59 10.75
C LEU A 160 -1.57 -9.03 11.29
N GLY A 161 -2.21 -10.01 10.65
CA GLY A 161 -3.48 -10.58 11.11
C GLY A 161 -3.37 -11.15 12.51
N VAL A 162 -2.31 -11.92 12.80
CA VAL A 162 -2.02 -12.45 14.14
C VAL A 162 -1.80 -11.32 15.14
N LEU A 163 -0.99 -10.31 14.82
CA LEU A 163 -0.77 -9.14 15.70
C LEU A 163 -2.07 -8.40 16.01
N CYS A 164 -2.91 -8.16 15.01
CA CYS A 164 -4.23 -7.54 15.18
C CYS A 164 -5.11 -8.38 16.11
N TRP A 165 -5.14 -9.70 15.93
CA TRP A 165 -5.92 -10.62 16.76
C TRP A 165 -5.44 -10.67 18.21
N LEU A 166 -4.13 -10.77 18.43
CA LEU A 166 -3.53 -10.75 19.77
C LEU A 166 -3.88 -9.44 20.50
N ARG A 167 -3.75 -8.31 19.81
CA ARG A 167 -4.10 -7.00 20.37
C ARG A 167 -5.60 -6.84 20.65
N HIS A 168 -6.46 -7.40 19.81
CA HIS A 168 -7.90 -7.38 20.07
C HIS A 168 -8.27 -8.14 21.35
N ARG A 169 -7.55 -9.22 21.68
CA ARG A 169 -7.81 -10.02 22.89
C ARG A 169 -7.29 -9.38 24.19
N SER A 170 -6.36 -8.44 24.09
CA SER A 170 -5.80 -7.76 25.27
C SER A 170 -6.65 -6.59 25.80
N HIS A 171 -7.76 -6.27 25.15
CA HIS A 171 -8.72 -5.23 25.51
C HIS A 171 -10.09 -5.84 25.77
#